data_AF-A0A816CN59-F1
#
_entry.id   AF-A0A816CN59-F1
#
_cell.length_a   1.000
_cell.length_b   1.000
_cell.length_c   1.000
_cell.angle_alpha   90.00
_cell.angle_beta   90.00
_cell.angle_gamma   90.00
#
_symmetry.space_group_name_H-M   'P 1'
#
loop_
_entity.id
_entity.type
_entity.pdbx_description
1 polymer ?
#
loop_
_entity_poly.entity_id
_entity_poly.type
_entity_poly.pdbx_seq_one_letter_code
_entity_poly.pdbx_strand_id
1 'polypeptide(L)'
;APLPKTTAVTYEQFLAVQHGWTRNQLTSYLNNNPGEIFLQLSVSPGLFVQDVDYTNTNPNVTVGFSFRNNALVSKTQHGFKEKKFPITKAQYDLIQVGMTRDKVKTIVDNEGKLVAEGESGIHMVQYNGSGTGWERAVGPTVSIDFVLGKVYSKGADWFND
;
A
#
# COMPACT_ATOMS: atom_id res chain seq x y z
N ALA A 1 -16.73 -10.03 27.30
CA ALA A 1 -15.43 -10.66 26.98
C ALA A 1 -14.56 -9.62 26.28
N PRO A 2 -13.23 -9.58 26.49
CA PRO A 2 -12.38 -8.79 25.60
C PRO A 2 -12.64 -9.31 24.19
N LEU A 3 -12.82 -8.41 23.23
CA LEU A 3 -12.93 -8.77 21.82
C LEU A 3 -11.76 -9.70 21.47
N PRO A 4 -11.98 -10.81 20.72
CA PRO A 4 -10.90 -11.69 20.33
C PRO A 4 -9.83 -10.85 19.65
N LYS A 5 -8.57 -11.00 20.09
CA LYS A 5 -7.41 -10.34 19.49
C LYS A 5 -7.54 -10.51 17.97
N THR A 6 -7.82 -9.42 17.28
CA THR A 6 -7.86 -9.36 15.82
C THR A 6 -6.58 -10.02 15.32
N THR A 7 -6.71 -11.07 14.51
CA THR A 7 -5.51 -11.67 13.92
C THR A 7 -4.89 -10.62 13.03
N ALA A 8 -3.61 -10.34 13.30
CA ALA A 8 -2.75 -9.48 12.52
C ALA A 8 -2.91 -9.75 11.02
N VAL A 9 -3.22 -8.73 10.22
CA VAL A 9 -3.11 -8.83 8.76
C VAL A 9 -1.63 -8.82 8.40
N THR A 10 -1.15 -9.83 7.68
CA THR A 10 0.25 -9.84 7.22
C THR A 10 0.42 -9.05 5.92
N TYR A 11 1.66 -8.70 5.58
CA TYR A 11 1.92 -8.01 4.32
C TYR A 11 1.57 -8.88 3.11
N GLU A 12 1.81 -10.19 3.17
CA GLU A 12 1.44 -11.14 2.12
C GLU A 12 -0.07 -11.23 1.94
N GLN A 13 -0.83 -11.24 3.05
CA GLN A 13 -2.28 -11.20 2.99
C GLN A 13 -2.77 -9.91 2.31
N PHE A 14 -2.20 -8.76 2.68
CA PHE A 14 -2.50 -7.48 2.03
C PHE A 14 -2.21 -7.50 0.51
N LEU A 15 -1.08 -8.08 0.10
CA LEU A 15 -0.74 -8.20 -1.32
C LEU A 15 -1.71 -9.09 -2.09
N ALA A 16 -2.16 -10.19 -1.48
CA ALA A 16 -3.03 -11.18 -2.11
C ALA A 16 -4.49 -10.73 -2.28
N VAL A 17 -4.95 -9.75 -1.51
CA VAL A 17 -6.29 -9.18 -1.65
C VAL A 17 -6.44 -8.49 -3.01
N GLN A 18 -7.54 -8.78 -3.71
CA GLN A 18 -7.81 -8.27 -5.06
C GLN A 18 -9.05 -7.38 -5.09
N HIS A 19 -9.06 -6.42 -6.02
CA HIS A 19 -10.26 -5.65 -6.35
C HIS A 19 -11.44 -6.57 -6.71
N GLY A 20 -12.65 -6.10 -6.42
CA GLY A 20 -13.89 -6.84 -6.65
C GLY A 20 -14.24 -7.86 -5.56
N TRP A 21 -13.33 -8.18 -4.63
CA TRP A 21 -13.67 -8.99 -3.48
C TRP A 21 -14.78 -8.33 -2.65
N THR A 22 -15.73 -9.14 -2.22
CA THR A 22 -16.79 -8.72 -1.30
C THR A 22 -16.28 -8.63 0.13
N ARG A 23 -17.03 -7.94 1.01
CA ARG A 23 -16.68 -7.90 2.43
C ARG A 23 -16.58 -9.28 3.07
N ASN A 24 -17.46 -10.19 2.67
CA ASN A 24 -17.46 -11.56 3.19
C ASN A 24 -16.23 -12.32 2.72
N GLN A 25 -15.85 -12.20 1.44
CA GLN A 25 -14.63 -12.83 0.91
C GLN A 25 -13.37 -12.30 1.63
N LEU A 26 -13.27 -10.97 1.82
CA LEU A 26 -12.15 -10.38 2.57
C LEU A 26 -12.10 -10.93 4.01
N THR A 27 -13.23 -10.93 4.71
CA THR A 27 -13.32 -11.41 6.10
C THR A 27 -12.88 -12.86 6.21
N SER A 28 -13.41 -13.74 5.36
CA SER A 28 -13.04 -15.16 5.36
C SER A 28 -11.56 -15.37 5.05
N TYR A 29 -11.00 -14.62 4.11
CA TYR A 29 -9.58 -14.70 3.77
C TYR A 29 -8.67 -14.22 4.92
N LEU A 30 -9.07 -13.17 5.62
CA LEU A 30 -8.33 -12.62 6.77
C LEU A 30 -8.67 -13.34 8.08
N ASN A 31 -8.72 -14.67 8.05
CA ASN A 31 -8.93 -15.51 9.24
C ASN A 31 -10.25 -15.20 9.99
N ASN A 32 -11.32 -14.92 9.25
CA ASN A 32 -12.61 -14.46 9.78
C ASN A 32 -12.51 -13.18 10.61
N ASN A 33 -11.48 -12.35 10.39
CA ASN A 33 -11.34 -11.05 11.01
C ASN A 33 -12.17 -10.00 10.24
N PRO A 34 -13.24 -9.46 10.84
CA PRO A 34 -14.05 -8.46 10.18
C PRO A 34 -13.35 -7.10 10.09
N GLY A 35 -12.27 -6.83 10.82
CA GLY A 35 -11.74 -5.48 10.94
C GLY A 35 -12.75 -4.51 11.59
N GLU A 36 -12.40 -3.24 11.64
CA GLU A 36 -13.21 -2.16 12.19
C GLU A 36 -13.76 -1.30 11.05
N ILE A 37 -15.06 -1.03 11.04
CA ILE A 37 -15.65 -0.11 10.07
C ILE A 37 -15.33 1.32 10.52
N PHE A 38 -14.45 2.00 9.80
CA PHE A 38 -14.09 3.40 10.06
C PHE A 38 -15.09 4.36 9.43
N LEU A 39 -15.60 4.03 8.25
CA LEU A 39 -16.56 4.84 7.51
C LEU A 39 -17.63 3.97 6.86
N GLN A 40 -18.89 4.41 6.89
CA GLN A 40 -19.97 3.80 6.14
C GLN A 40 -20.99 4.86 5.73
N LEU A 41 -21.21 5.00 4.42
CA LEU A 41 -22.04 6.07 3.86
C LEU A 41 -22.90 5.57 2.68
N SER A 42 -24.14 6.04 2.64
CA SER A 42 -24.97 6.02 1.43
C SER A 42 -24.88 7.38 0.77
N VAL A 43 -24.12 7.49 -0.32
CA VAL A 43 -23.83 8.77 -0.99
C VAL A 43 -24.98 9.20 -1.88
N SER A 44 -25.58 8.25 -2.58
CA SER A 44 -26.76 8.44 -3.45
C SER A 44 -27.51 7.12 -3.59
N PRO A 45 -28.73 7.09 -4.16
CA PRO A 45 -29.40 5.83 -4.50
C PRO A 45 -28.46 4.94 -5.33
N GLY A 46 -28.19 3.72 -4.85
CA GLY A 46 -27.30 2.76 -5.50
C GLY A 46 -25.80 3.02 -5.37
N LEU A 47 -25.37 4.00 -4.56
CA LEU A 47 -23.96 4.25 -4.24
C LEU A 47 -23.73 4.19 -2.74
N PHE A 48 -23.12 3.09 -2.32
CA PHE A 48 -22.71 2.83 -0.94
C PHE A 48 -21.20 2.71 -0.86
N VAL A 49 -20.60 3.38 0.12
CA VAL A 49 -19.16 3.33 0.40
C VAL A 49 -18.93 2.85 1.82
N GLN A 50 -17.94 1.99 2.01
CA GLN A 50 -17.52 1.52 3.33
C GLN A 50 -16.00 1.42 3.38
N ASP A 51 -15.37 1.96 4.42
CA ASP A 51 -13.95 1.79 4.71
C ASP A 51 -13.78 0.93 5.96
N VAL A 52 -12.91 -0.06 5.86
CA VAL A 52 -12.61 -1.01 6.94
C VAL A 52 -11.12 -0.99 7.24
N ASP A 53 -10.79 -0.73 8.49
CA ASP A 53 -9.44 -0.67 9.00
C ASP A 53 -9.10 -1.91 9.83
N TYR A 54 -7.84 -2.30 9.76
CA TYR A 54 -7.26 -3.38 10.53
C TYR A 54 -6.05 -2.84 11.27
N THR A 55 -6.18 -2.67 12.59
CA THR A 55 -5.04 -2.42 13.47
C THR A 55 -4.35 -3.74 13.79
N ASN A 56 -3.04 -3.77 13.59
CA ASN A 56 -2.24 -4.95 13.89
C ASN A 56 -1.82 -4.99 15.37
N THR A 57 -1.22 -6.10 15.82
CA THR A 57 -0.60 -6.19 17.16
C THR A 57 0.54 -5.17 17.32
N ASN A 58 1.21 -4.83 16.22
CA ASN A 58 2.05 -3.64 16.14
C ASN A 58 1.15 -2.42 15.88
N PRO A 59 1.02 -1.47 16.83
CA PRO A 59 0.13 -0.32 16.70
C PRO A 59 0.55 0.65 15.58
N ASN A 60 1.78 0.53 15.08
CA ASN A 60 2.24 1.35 13.95
C ASN A 60 1.83 0.78 12.58
N VAL A 61 1.21 -0.41 12.55
CA VAL A 61 0.75 -1.05 11.32
C VAL A 61 -0.76 -0.90 11.21
N THR A 62 -1.19 -0.21 10.16
CA THR A 62 -2.59 -0.09 9.77
C THR A 62 -2.78 -0.60 8.35
N VAL A 63 -3.89 -1.29 8.11
CA VAL A 63 -4.29 -1.75 6.78
C VAL A 63 -5.73 -1.32 6.55
N GLY A 64 -5.97 -0.57 5.48
CA GLY A 64 -7.29 -0.06 5.11
C GLY A 64 -7.79 -0.70 3.83
N PHE A 65 -9.08 -0.98 3.77
CA PHE A 65 -9.78 -1.49 2.59
C PHE A 65 -11.05 -0.69 2.36
N SER A 66 -11.19 -0.12 1.15
CA SER A 66 -12.38 0.62 0.76
C SER A 66 -13.24 -0.20 -0.17
N PHE A 67 -14.54 -0.11 0.04
CA PHE A 67 -15.57 -0.82 -0.72
C PHE A 67 -16.53 0.17 -1.36
N ARG A 68 -16.95 -0.13 -2.58
CA ARG A 68 -18.06 0.52 -3.26
C ARG A 68 -19.08 -0.53 -3.63
N ASN A 69 -20.32 -0.38 -3.18
CA ASN A 69 -21.40 -1.34 -3.43
C ASN A 69 -21.00 -2.79 -3.09
N ASN A 70 -20.31 -2.98 -1.96
CA ASN A 70 -19.78 -4.25 -1.48
C ASN A 70 -18.72 -4.91 -2.39
N ALA A 71 -18.06 -4.15 -3.28
CA ALA A 71 -16.89 -4.60 -4.01
C ALA A 71 -15.66 -3.80 -3.56
N LEU A 72 -14.55 -4.48 -3.28
CA LEU A 72 -13.28 -3.82 -2.93
C LEU A 72 -12.80 -2.96 -4.10
N VAL A 73 -12.55 -1.68 -3.85
CA VAL A 73 -12.09 -0.71 -4.87
C VAL A 73 -10.72 -0.11 -4.57
N SER A 74 -10.24 -0.17 -3.33
CA SER A 74 -8.88 0.23 -2.98
C SER A 74 -8.40 -0.42 -1.70
N LYS A 75 -7.08 -0.48 -1.56
CA LYS A 75 -6.38 -0.96 -0.37
C LYS A 75 -5.20 -0.07 -0.04
N THR A 76 -4.93 0.13 1.24
CA THR A 76 -3.79 0.90 1.75
C THR A 76 -3.13 0.17 2.90
N GLN A 77 -1.84 0.38 3.09
CA GLN A 77 -1.12 -0.03 4.29
C GLN A 77 -0.14 1.03 4.74
N HIS A 78 0.08 1.07 6.04
CA HIS A 78 1.19 1.80 6.65
C HIS A 78 1.92 0.89 7.64
N GLY A 79 3.23 1.13 7.80
CA GLY A 79 4.00 0.57 8.91
C GLY A 79 4.55 -0.85 8.74
N PHE A 80 4.23 -1.61 7.68
CA PHE A 80 4.91 -2.89 7.46
C PHE A 80 6.42 -2.68 7.24
N LYS A 81 7.25 -3.35 8.07
CA LYS A 81 8.72 -3.24 8.10
C LYS A 81 9.45 -4.53 7.66
N GLU A 82 8.71 -5.58 7.34
CA GLU A 82 9.24 -6.95 7.23
C GLU A 82 10.18 -7.15 6.04
N LYS A 83 10.06 -6.32 4.99
CA LYS A 83 10.90 -6.40 3.78
C LYS A 83 11.43 -5.02 3.38
N LYS A 84 12.76 -4.94 3.20
CA LYS A 84 13.43 -3.78 2.63
C LYS A 84 13.50 -3.91 1.11
N PHE A 85 13.27 -2.80 0.43
CA PHE A 85 13.31 -2.71 -1.03
C PHE A 85 14.33 -1.65 -1.41
N PRO A 86 15.63 -2.01 -1.52
CA PRO A 86 16.69 -1.04 -1.70
C PRO A 86 16.57 -0.33 -3.05
N ILE A 87 16.94 0.96 -3.08
CA ILE A 87 17.14 1.75 -4.28
C ILE A 87 18.35 2.67 -4.09
N THR A 88 19.28 2.68 -5.04
CA THR A 88 20.40 3.61 -5.03
C THR A 88 20.00 4.99 -5.58
N LYS A 89 20.75 6.04 -5.23
CA LYS A 89 20.52 7.38 -5.81
C LYS A 89 20.62 7.36 -7.33
N ALA A 90 21.60 6.65 -7.87
CA ALA A 90 21.79 6.51 -9.31
C ALA A 90 20.58 5.86 -10.00
N GLN A 91 20.04 4.77 -9.43
CA GLN A 91 18.82 4.12 -9.94
C GLN A 91 17.61 5.07 -9.85
N TYR A 92 17.45 5.75 -8.71
CA TYR A 92 16.38 6.74 -8.55
C TYR A 92 16.44 7.83 -9.61
N ASP A 93 17.63 8.37 -9.91
CA ASP A 93 17.80 9.45 -10.89
C ASP A 93 17.46 9.03 -12.32
N LEU A 94 17.59 7.74 -12.66
CA LEU A 94 17.19 7.20 -13.95
C LEU A 94 15.67 7.12 -14.14
N ILE A 95 14.89 7.13 -13.06
CA ILE A 95 13.42 7.02 -13.12
C ILE A 95 12.83 8.38 -13.50
N GLN A 96 11.96 8.38 -14.50
CA GLN A 96 11.30 9.58 -15.03
C GLN A 96 9.78 9.40 -15.07
N VAL A 97 9.05 10.52 -15.00
CA VAL A 97 7.61 10.57 -15.25
C VAL A 97 7.29 9.94 -16.60
N GLY A 98 6.20 9.17 -16.66
CA GLY A 98 5.75 8.45 -17.84
C GLY A 98 6.38 7.07 -18.06
N MET A 99 7.43 6.70 -17.32
CA MET A 99 7.97 5.33 -17.38
C MET A 99 6.95 4.29 -16.91
N THR A 100 6.94 3.11 -17.53
CA THR A 100 6.10 2.00 -17.08
C THR A 100 6.66 1.37 -15.80
N ARG A 101 5.79 0.70 -15.04
CA ARG A 101 6.21 -0.07 -13.86
C ARG A 101 7.29 -1.11 -14.19
N ASP A 102 7.17 -1.82 -15.32
CA ASP A 102 8.19 -2.79 -15.74
C ASP A 102 9.56 -2.14 -15.97
N LYS A 103 9.59 -0.95 -16.58
CA LYS A 103 10.85 -0.23 -16.80
C LYS A 103 11.48 0.21 -15.48
N VAL A 104 10.68 0.66 -14.52
CA VAL A 104 11.15 0.98 -13.17
C VAL A 104 11.71 -0.26 -12.48
N LYS A 105 10.99 -1.39 -12.55
CA LYS A 105 11.46 -2.68 -12.02
C LYS A 105 12.80 -3.08 -12.62
N THR A 106 13.00 -2.92 -13.93
CA THR A 106 14.30 -3.21 -14.58
C THR A 106 15.43 -2.30 -14.07
N ILE A 107 15.15 -1.02 -13.80
CA ILE A 107 16.15 -0.08 -13.27
C ILE A 107 16.52 -0.43 -11.83
N VAL A 108 15.52 -0.70 -10.98
CA VAL A 108 15.68 -0.84 -9.53
C VAL A 108 15.98 -2.29 -9.09
N ASP A 109 15.68 -3.26 -9.97
CA ASP A 109 15.78 -4.70 -9.74
C ASP A 109 14.89 -5.20 -8.58
N ASN A 110 13.78 -4.50 -8.31
CA ASN A 110 12.70 -4.97 -7.43
C ASN A 110 11.41 -4.16 -7.64
N GLU A 111 10.31 -4.67 -7.09
CA GLU A 111 8.95 -4.11 -7.24
C GLU A 111 8.64 -2.93 -6.30
N GLY A 112 9.49 -2.68 -5.30
CA GLY A 112 9.14 -1.82 -4.17
C GLY A 112 8.08 -2.43 -3.25
N LYS A 113 7.86 -1.78 -2.12
CA LYS A 113 6.79 -2.09 -1.17
C LYS A 113 5.51 -1.42 -1.62
N LEU A 114 4.49 -2.18 -2.02
CA LEU A 114 3.15 -1.64 -2.25
C LEU A 114 2.61 -0.96 -0.98
N VAL A 115 2.20 0.30 -1.09
CA VAL A 115 1.60 1.12 -0.04
C VAL A 115 0.11 1.31 -0.29
N ALA A 116 -0.26 1.61 -1.52
CA ALA A 116 -1.66 1.80 -1.89
C ALA A 116 -1.91 1.30 -3.31
N GLU A 117 -3.10 0.77 -3.52
CA GLU A 117 -3.62 0.35 -4.82
C GLU A 117 -5.10 0.71 -4.90
N GLY A 118 -5.54 1.24 -6.05
CA GLY A 118 -6.95 1.55 -6.29
C GLY A 118 -7.38 1.18 -7.71
N GLU A 119 -8.68 0.91 -7.88
CA GLU A 119 -9.26 0.50 -9.17
C GLU A 119 -9.09 1.52 -10.29
N SER A 120 -8.83 2.79 -9.95
CA SER A 120 -8.52 3.88 -10.89
C SER A 120 -7.12 3.75 -11.52
N GLY A 121 -6.39 2.68 -11.22
CA GLY A 121 -5.03 2.45 -11.69
C GLY A 121 -3.97 3.22 -10.89
N ILE A 122 -4.33 3.70 -9.70
CA ILE A 122 -3.37 4.25 -8.74
C ILE A 122 -2.59 3.09 -8.11
N HIS A 123 -1.27 3.20 -8.11
CA HIS A 123 -0.35 2.28 -7.47
C HIS A 123 0.77 3.08 -6.82
N MET A 124 0.87 3.06 -5.49
CA MET A 124 1.94 3.75 -4.76
C MET A 124 2.90 2.72 -4.18
N VAL A 125 4.19 2.85 -4.47
CA VAL A 125 5.22 1.96 -3.94
C VAL A 125 6.31 2.75 -3.21
N GLN A 126 6.90 2.12 -2.20
CA GLN A 126 7.99 2.66 -1.41
C GLN A 126 9.26 1.81 -1.53
N TYR A 127 10.40 2.48 -1.52
CA TYR A 127 11.74 1.90 -1.49
C TYR A 127 12.55 2.50 -0.33
N ASN A 128 13.60 1.80 0.07
CA ASN A 128 14.57 2.25 1.05
C ASN A 128 15.83 2.72 0.32
N GLY A 129 16.14 4.01 0.42
CA GLY A 129 17.37 4.56 -0.12
C GLY A 129 18.59 3.85 0.47
N SER A 130 19.48 3.40 -0.41
CA SER A 130 20.70 2.68 -0.05
C SER A 130 21.92 3.17 -0.83
N GLY A 131 23.12 2.90 -0.31
CA GLY A 131 24.38 3.29 -0.95
C GLY A 131 24.73 4.76 -0.79
N THR A 132 25.63 5.24 -1.65
CA THR A 132 26.16 6.61 -1.62
C THR A 132 25.42 7.54 -2.59
N GLY A 133 25.68 8.85 -2.50
CA GLY A 133 25.07 9.88 -3.36
C GLY A 133 23.74 10.45 -2.85
N TRP A 134 23.20 9.82 -1.80
CA TRP A 134 22.15 10.37 -0.95
C TRP A 134 22.70 11.53 -0.10
N GLU A 135 21.87 12.53 0.22
CA GLU A 135 22.30 13.70 1.01
C GLU A 135 22.73 13.34 2.44
N ARG A 136 22.25 12.21 2.98
CA ARG A 136 22.59 11.68 4.31
C ARG A 136 23.17 10.27 4.21
N ALA A 137 23.95 9.88 5.22
CA ALA A 137 24.56 8.56 5.33
C ALA A 137 23.54 7.42 5.41
N VAL A 138 22.37 7.68 6.02
CA VAL A 138 21.20 6.80 5.96
C VAL A 138 20.31 7.32 4.84
N GLY A 139 20.02 6.50 3.83
CA GLY A 139 19.21 6.91 2.68
C GLY A 139 17.74 7.18 3.03
N PRO A 140 17.01 7.90 2.16
CA PRO A 140 15.64 8.34 2.43
C PRO A 140 14.62 7.21 2.23
N THR A 141 13.36 7.46 2.58
CA THR A 141 12.25 6.69 2.01
C THR A 141 11.94 7.27 0.64
N VAL A 142 11.96 6.43 -0.39
CA VAL A 142 11.66 6.85 -1.76
C VAL A 142 10.25 6.38 -2.12
N SER A 143 9.41 7.29 -2.56
CA SER A 143 8.04 7.00 -3.02
C SER A 143 7.97 7.15 -4.54
N ILE A 144 7.34 6.20 -5.21
CA ILE A 144 7.02 6.28 -6.64
C ILE A 144 5.53 6.00 -6.79
N ASP A 145 4.82 6.97 -7.34
CA ASP A 145 3.40 6.87 -7.58
C ASP A 145 3.16 6.61 -9.06
N PHE A 146 2.36 5.60 -9.34
CA PHE A 146 1.92 5.25 -10.67
C PHE A 146 0.45 5.57 -10.81
N VAL A 147 0.09 6.10 -11.98
CA VAL A 147 -1.30 6.26 -12.43
C VAL A 147 -1.42 5.59 -13.78
N LEU A 148 -2.39 4.67 -13.92
CA LEU A 148 -2.60 3.87 -15.13
C LEU A 148 -1.31 3.17 -15.62
N GLY A 149 -0.54 2.63 -14.66
CA GLY A 149 0.68 1.86 -14.92
C GLY A 149 1.92 2.67 -15.29
N LYS A 150 1.85 4.01 -15.25
CA LYS A 150 2.98 4.91 -15.56
C LYS A 150 3.34 5.78 -14.36
N VAL A 151 4.63 6.06 -14.19
CA VAL A 151 5.12 6.99 -13.15
C VAL A 151 4.43 8.33 -13.34
N TYR A 152 3.69 8.74 -12.33
CA TYR A 152 3.05 10.03 -12.23
C TYR A 152 3.91 11.01 -11.43
N SER A 153 4.39 10.56 -10.26
CA SER A 153 5.28 11.31 -9.38
C SER A 153 6.32 10.39 -8.75
N LYS A 154 7.42 11.01 -8.29
CA LYS A 154 8.39 10.38 -7.42
C LYS A 154 8.89 11.38 -6.40
N GLY A 155 9.25 10.90 -5.21
CA GLY A 155 9.77 11.69 -4.11
C GLY A 155 10.78 10.91 -3.29
N ALA A 156 11.64 11.61 -2.58
CA ALA A 156 12.60 11.02 -1.65
C ALA A 156 12.56 11.83 -0.36
N ASP A 157 12.03 11.23 0.70
CA ASP A 157 11.73 11.89 1.96
C ASP A 157 12.66 11.39 3.06
N TRP A 158 13.27 12.34 3.75
CA TRP A 158 14.01 12.13 4.99
C TRP A 158 13.03 12.25 6.15
N PHE A 159 12.25 11.20 6.42
CA PHE A 159 11.56 11.16 7.70
C PHE A 159 12.64 11.09 8.79
N ASN A 160 12.73 12.14 9.62
CA ASN A 160 13.48 12.07 10.86
C ASN A 160 12.68 11.10 11.74
N ASP A 161 13.13 9.85 11.85
CA ASP A 161 12.72 8.97 12.95
C ASP A 161 13.11 9.62 14.30
#